data_AF-A0AA38PSY3-F1
#
_entry.id   AF-A0AA38PSY3-F1
#
_cell.length_a   1.000
_cell.length_b   1.000
_cell.length_c   1.000
_cell.angle_alpha   90.00
_cell.angle_beta   90.00
_cell.angle_gamma   90.00
#
_symmetry.space_group_name_H-M   'P 1'
#
loop_
_entity.id
_entity.type
_entity.pdbx_description
1 polymer ?
#
loop_
_entity_poly.entity_id
_entity_poly.type
_entity_poly.pdbx_seq_one_letter_code
_entity_poly.pdbx_strand_id
1 'polypeptide(L)'
;MDSSAVNFNVTVDDFDSVLAYADQSVWTTPDPSSSDYHPESSPWLLGTFHKTSTVNASVSFNFTGPALFIYGFSGPEYGSYEVELDGSSTTASAYSSINGSTPHLLYGTSNLTYGEHELILRNLGALSSNGDGDGSSLLFDFLRFTVQLAPSGCVTMLSVILELILSCSASVSNTTIQEDDSSLTYTGTWGSNTSGNFSGGGSSYTNGDNATVSFPFNGSAVYVFGDKKNDHGLYGVVLDNGTEQIFDGISGCGGAFGQTCEQQQPTLAYFASNLAEGEHSLKITNMAGVNQSYFDLDSIVLTIPSSYAPRTLMNGSDSSGSAGNSTSGSGSGSSSSSTNAALTSQPMSFASTHGFMFIIFAMVWLSRR
;
A
#
# COMPACT_ATOMS: atom_id res chain seq x y z
N MET A 1 -11.74 10.63 -11.14
CA MET A 1 -11.63 9.17 -11.18
C MET A 1 -12.57 8.69 -12.25
N ASP A 2 -12.20 7.65 -13.01
CA ASP A 2 -13.11 7.04 -13.98
C ASP A 2 -14.38 6.57 -13.25
N SER A 3 -15.52 7.12 -13.64
CA SER A 3 -16.81 6.87 -13.00
C SER A 3 -17.36 5.48 -13.38
N SER A 4 -16.83 4.82 -14.41
CA SER A 4 -17.16 3.43 -14.74
C SER A 4 -16.30 2.40 -13.99
N ALA A 5 -15.35 2.84 -13.16
CA ALA A 5 -14.47 1.97 -12.39
C ALA A 5 -15.11 1.41 -11.12
N VAL A 6 -14.97 0.10 -10.89
CA VAL A 6 -15.01 -0.41 -9.53
C VAL A 6 -13.67 -0.14 -8.87
N ASN A 7 -13.66 0.85 -7.99
CA ASN A 7 -12.51 1.24 -7.19
C ASN A 7 -12.54 0.47 -5.87
N PHE A 8 -11.41 -0.12 -5.50
CA PHE A 8 -11.25 -0.81 -4.23
C PHE A 8 -10.02 -0.27 -3.51
N ASN A 9 -10.14 -0.03 -2.21
CA ASN A 9 -9.02 0.48 -1.42
C ASN A 9 -8.26 -0.69 -0.82
N VAL A 10 -6.97 -0.73 -1.10
CA VAL A 10 -6.01 -1.65 -0.50
C VAL A 10 -5.24 -0.86 0.56
N THR A 11 -5.06 -1.46 1.73
CA THR A 11 -4.21 -0.91 2.79
C THR A 11 -2.88 -1.65 2.72
N VAL A 12 -1.79 -0.90 2.78
CA VAL A 12 -0.42 -1.41 2.86
C VAL A 12 0.16 -0.95 4.19
N ASP A 13 0.45 -1.91 5.05
CA ASP A 13 1.01 -1.74 6.40
C ASP A 13 2.52 -1.49 6.35
N ASP A 14 3.11 -0.90 7.39
CA ASP A 14 4.55 -0.61 7.43
C ASP A 14 5.45 -1.85 7.35
N PHE A 15 4.90 -3.03 7.67
CA PHE A 15 5.55 -4.32 7.50
C PHE A 15 5.27 -4.99 6.15
N ASP A 16 4.51 -4.41 5.23
CA ASP A 16 4.24 -5.08 3.95
C ASP A 16 5.47 -5.06 3.02
N SER A 17 5.75 -6.19 2.35
CA SER A 17 6.94 -6.34 1.49
C SER A 17 6.88 -5.53 0.20
N VAL A 18 5.70 -5.03 -0.16
CA VAL A 18 5.52 -4.13 -1.31
C VAL A 18 6.08 -2.72 -1.06
N LEU A 19 6.49 -2.42 0.19
CA LEU A 19 7.25 -1.23 0.55
C LEU A 19 8.75 -1.51 0.43
N ALA A 20 9.49 -0.54 -0.11
CA ALA A 20 10.95 -0.60 -0.17
C ALA A 20 11.57 0.55 0.65
N TYR A 21 12.22 0.19 1.75
CA TYR A 21 13.02 1.08 2.57
C TYR A 21 14.45 1.17 2.01
N ALA A 22 14.90 2.37 1.63
CA ALA A 22 16.19 2.53 0.95
C ALA A 22 17.40 2.11 1.80
N ASP A 23 17.30 2.33 3.11
CA ASP A 23 18.19 1.77 4.13
C ASP A 23 17.32 1.44 5.34
N GLN A 24 16.96 0.16 5.50
CA GLN A 24 16.07 -0.24 6.59
C GLN A 24 16.74 -0.15 7.97
N SER A 25 18.07 -0.14 8.04
CA SER A 25 18.81 -0.13 9.31
C SER A 25 18.70 1.17 10.10
N VAL A 26 18.29 2.25 9.43
CA VAL A 26 18.05 3.57 10.06
C VAL A 26 16.59 3.79 10.47
N TRP A 27 15.76 2.76 10.38
CA TRP A 27 14.39 2.76 10.87
C TRP A 27 14.26 1.95 12.16
N THR A 28 13.32 2.35 13.00
CA THR A 28 12.97 1.68 14.25
C THR A 28 11.50 1.30 14.22
N THR A 29 11.21 0.11 14.72
CA THR A 29 9.87 -0.47 14.85
C THR A 29 9.70 -1.05 16.26
N PRO A 30 8.46 -1.13 16.81
CA PRO A 30 8.17 -1.99 17.95
C PRO A 30 8.45 -3.48 17.63
N ASP A 31 8.41 -4.32 18.66
CA ASP A 31 8.51 -5.78 18.54
C ASP A 31 7.11 -6.42 18.55
N PRO A 32 6.50 -6.68 17.37
CA PRO A 32 5.22 -7.38 17.28
C PRO A 32 5.25 -8.84 17.74
N SER A 33 6.43 -9.43 17.94
CA SER A 33 6.57 -10.80 18.45
C SER A 33 6.60 -10.90 19.98
N SER A 34 6.64 -9.75 20.67
CA SER A 34 6.68 -9.70 22.13
C SER A 34 5.37 -10.20 22.75
N SER A 35 5.45 -10.89 23.89
CA SER A 35 4.26 -11.30 24.65
C SER A 35 3.46 -10.11 25.21
N ASP A 36 4.09 -8.94 25.34
CA ASP A 36 3.48 -7.71 25.82
C ASP A 36 2.96 -6.84 24.66
N TYR A 37 2.93 -7.38 23.44
CA TYR A 37 2.43 -6.68 22.27
C TYR A 37 0.89 -6.64 22.26
N HIS A 38 0.35 -5.43 22.33
CA HIS A 38 -1.09 -5.14 22.42
C HIS A 38 -1.50 -4.16 21.31
N PRO A 39 -1.68 -4.64 20.06
CA PRO A 39 -1.93 -3.76 18.91
C PRO A 39 -3.24 -2.97 19.03
N GLU A 40 -4.25 -3.51 19.72
CA GLU A 40 -5.53 -2.85 19.98
C GLU A 40 -5.41 -1.62 20.90
N SER A 41 -4.31 -1.52 21.65
CA SER A 41 -4.01 -0.40 22.54
C SER A 41 -3.13 0.66 21.88
N SER A 42 -2.72 0.43 20.63
CA SER A 42 -1.84 1.32 19.87
C SER A 42 -2.63 2.30 19.01
N PRO A 43 -2.14 3.55 18.80
CA PRO A 43 -2.72 4.46 17.82
C PRO A 43 -2.34 4.12 16.37
N TRP A 44 -1.42 3.19 16.15
CA TRP A 44 -0.89 2.80 14.84
C TRP A 44 -1.61 1.57 14.27
N LEU A 45 -1.66 1.47 12.94
CA LEU A 45 -2.28 0.33 12.27
C LEU A 45 -1.55 -0.95 12.65
N LEU A 46 -2.33 -2.00 12.96
CA LEU A 46 -1.84 -3.28 13.45
C LEU A 46 -0.89 -3.23 14.66
N GLY A 47 -0.71 -2.07 15.30
CA GLY A 47 0.18 -1.81 16.41
C GLY A 47 1.65 -1.52 16.06
N THR A 48 2.01 -1.54 14.78
CA THR A 48 3.38 -1.37 14.27
C THR A 48 3.62 0.03 13.70
N PHE A 49 4.89 0.39 13.47
CA PHE A 49 5.29 1.57 12.72
C PHE A 49 6.76 1.45 12.30
N HIS A 50 7.15 2.18 11.26
CA HIS A 50 8.54 2.46 10.95
C HIS A 50 8.85 3.95 11.17
N LYS A 51 9.73 4.25 12.14
CA LYS A 51 10.17 5.62 12.49
C LYS A 51 11.66 5.81 12.23
N THR A 52 12.04 6.96 11.73
CA THR A 52 13.44 7.36 11.55
C THR A 52 13.65 8.83 11.93
N SER A 53 14.83 9.17 12.43
CA SER A 53 15.32 10.55 12.55
C SER A 53 16.50 10.85 11.64
N THR A 54 16.86 9.89 10.79
CA THR A 54 17.95 10.04 9.81
C THR A 54 17.46 10.86 8.63
N VAL A 55 18.13 11.97 8.36
CA VAL A 55 17.84 12.81 7.18
C VAL A 55 18.13 12.00 5.91
N ASN A 56 17.25 12.12 4.92
CA ASN A 56 17.22 11.40 3.66
C ASN A 56 16.85 9.91 3.75
N ALA A 57 16.57 9.36 4.93
CA ALA A 57 15.94 8.05 5.01
C ALA A 57 14.58 8.09 4.30
N SER A 58 14.29 7.08 3.48
CA SER A 58 13.08 7.05 2.66
C SER A 58 12.47 5.66 2.55
N VAL A 59 11.15 5.65 2.36
CA VAL A 59 10.34 4.48 1.98
C VAL A 59 9.68 4.78 0.64
N SER A 60 9.58 3.77 -0.21
CA SER A 60 9.00 3.87 -1.55
C SER A 60 7.93 2.82 -1.78
N PHE A 61 7.00 3.13 -2.66
CA PHE A 61 5.88 2.26 -3.01
C PHE A 61 5.47 2.50 -4.47
N ASN A 62 5.43 1.43 -5.26
CA ASN A 62 4.94 1.51 -6.64
C ASN A 62 3.50 0.98 -6.69
N PHE A 63 2.63 1.70 -7.40
CA PHE A 63 1.24 1.29 -7.52
C PHE A 63 0.65 1.61 -8.87
N THR A 64 -0.44 0.92 -9.19
CA THR A 64 -1.26 1.23 -10.36
C THR A 64 -2.66 1.58 -9.88
N GLY A 65 -3.05 2.84 -9.99
CA GLY A 65 -4.31 3.27 -9.39
C GLY A 65 -4.57 4.76 -9.41
N PRO A 66 -5.82 5.19 -9.20
CA PRO A 66 -6.21 6.59 -9.32
C PRO A 66 -6.01 7.41 -8.03
N ALA A 67 -5.61 6.80 -6.92
CA ALA A 67 -5.52 7.49 -5.63
C ALA A 67 -4.59 6.79 -4.64
N LEU A 68 -4.00 7.59 -3.75
CA LEU A 68 -3.08 7.17 -2.68
C LEU A 68 -3.20 8.14 -1.51
N PHE A 69 -3.17 7.61 -0.28
CA PHE A 69 -3.17 8.35 0.98
C PHE A 69 -2.14 7.73 1.92
N ILE A 70 -1.22 8.53 2.43
CA ILE A 70 -0.13 8.12 3.32
C ILE A 70 -0.44 8.58 4.74
N TYR A 71 -0.32 7.67 5.70
CA TYR A 71 -0.56 7.93 7.10
C TYR A 71 0.70 7.68 7.93
N GLY A 72 0.87 8.53 8.93
CA GLY A 72 1.94 8.46 9.90
C GLY A 72 1.49 9.08 11.21
N PHE A 73 2.38 9.81 11.88
CA PHE A 73 2.05 10.50 13.13
C PHE A 73 2.60 11.92 13.18
N SER A 74 1.96 12.76 13.99
CA SER A 74 2.36 14.16 14.20
C SER A 74 2.62 14.45 15.67
N GLY A 75 3.48 15.41 15.97
CA GLY A 75 3.89 15.74 17.34
C GLY A 75 5.23 16.47 17.42
N PRO A 76 5.73 16.76 18.62
CA PRO A 76 6.87 17.67 18.79
C PRO A 76 8.22 17.05 18.38
N GLU A 77 8.28 15.73 18.23
CA GLU A 77 9.48 15.02 17.78
C GLU A 77 9.59 14.90 16.26
N TYR A 78 8.52 15.21 15.53
CA TYR A 78 8.44 15.02 14.08
C TYR A 78 8.84 16.27 13.33
N GLY A 79 9.47 16.10 12.18
CA GLY A 79 9.98 17.18 11.34
C GLY A 79 9.32 17.28 9.99
N SER A 80 10.01 17.95 9.08
CA SER A 80 9.64 18.05 7.69
C SER A 80 9.94 16.78 6.91
N TYR A 81 9.12 16.52 5.90
CA TYR A 81 9.27 15.41 4.98
C TYR A 81 8.96 15.86 3.55
N GLU A 82 9.48 15.10 2.60
CA GLU A 82 9.19 15.25 1.17
C GLU A 82 8.40 14.04 0.69
N VAL A 83 7.40 14.31 -0.14
CA VAL A 83 6.70 13.31 -0.94
C VAL A 83 6.99 13.58 -2.40
N GLU A 84 7.61 12.61 -3.05
CA GLU A 84 7.88 12.60 -4.48
C GLU A 84 6.91 11.60 -5.13
N LEU A 85 6.07 12.08 -6.05
CA LEU A 85 5.14 11.26 -6.83
C LEU A 85 5.40 11.52 -8.31
N ASP A 86 5.77 10.48 -9.05
CA ASP A 86 6.08 10.55 -10.49
C ASP A 86 7.12 11.63 -10.84
N GLY A 87 8.14 11.79 -9.97
CA GLY A 87 9.19 12.80 -10.09
C GLY A 87 8.78 14.22 -9.68
N SER A 88 7.55 14.43 -9.19
CA SER A 88 7.09 15.71 -8.64
C SER A 88 7.16 15.72 -7.11
N SER A 89 7.94 16.63 -6.54
CA SER A 89 8.10 16.77 -5.09
C SER A 89 7.13 17.77 -4.44
N THR A 90 6.64 17.42 -3.25
CA THR A 90 5.96 18.31 -2.31
C THR A 90 6.60 18.17 -0.93
N THR A 91 6.84 19.29 -0.24
CA THR A 91 7.34 19.29 1.13
C THR A 91 6.22 19.68 2.10
N ALA A 92 6.15 18.96 3.23
CA ALA A 92 5.25 19.27 4.34
C ALA A 92 5.96 18.98 5.68
N SER A 93 5.27 19.24 6.79
CA SER A 93 5.79 18.95 8.14
C SER A 93 4.77 18.17 8.96
N ALA A 94 5.28 17.20 9.72
CA ALA A 94 4.52 16.44 10.70
C ALA A 94 4.67 17.03 12.12
N TYR A 95 5.41 18.15 12.26
CA TYR A 95 5.58 18.81 13.54
C TYR A 95 4.24 19.33 14.10
N SER A 96 4.05 19.12 15.39
CA SER A 96 2.96 19.70 16.18
C SER A 96 3.44 19.89 17.62
N SER A 97 3.00 20.93 18.32
CA SER A 97 3.38 21.11 19.74
C SER A 97 2.79 20.05 20.68
N ILE A 98 1.83 19.27 20.20
CA ILE A 98 1.15 18.19 20.94
C ILE A 98 1.15 16.93 20.08
N ASN A 99 1.41 15.78 20.71
CA ASN A 99 1.27 14.49 20.06
C ASN A 99 -0.15 14.29 19.52
N GLY A 100 -0.24 13.79 18.29
CA GLY A 100 -1.48 13.23 17.77
C GLY A 100 -1.99 12.10 18.67
N SER A 101 -3.28 11.77 18.54
CA SER A 101 -3.88 10.60 19.19
C SER A 101 -4.46 9.59 18.19
N THR A 102 -4.31 9.87 16.89
CA THR A 102 -4.81 9.07 15.77
C THR A 102 -3.82 9.20 14.61
N PRO A 103 -3.86 8.29 13.63
CA PRO A 103 -3.05 8.42 12.43
C PRO A 103 -3.21 9.80 11.77
N HIS A 104 -2.10 10.39 11.38
CA HIS A 104 -2.01 11.69 10.74
C HIS A 104 -1.85 11.50 9.23
N LEU A 105 -2.73 12.13 8.43
CA LEU A 105 -2.60 12.11 6.96
C LEU A 105 -1.40 12.97 6.55
N LEU A 106 -0.32 12.32 6.12
CA LEU A 106 0.88 13.00 5.63
C LEU A 106 0.67 13.53 4.21
N TYR A 107 0.05 12.71 3.36
CA TYR A 107 -0.19 13.08 1.97
C TYR A 107 -1.41 12.36 1.41
N GLY A 108 -2.12 13.02 0.51
CA GLY A 108 -3.28 12.44 -0.16
C GLY A 108 -3.39 12.97 -1.57
N THR A 109 -3.57 12.06 -2.52
CA THR A 109 -3.85 12.38 -3.92
C THR A 109 -4.96 11.50 -4.46
N SER A 110 -5.70 12.03 -5.42
CA SER A 110 -6.81 11.33 -6.06
C SER A 110 -7.01 11.87 -7.47
N ASN A 111 -7.80 11.15 -8.27
CA ASN A 111 -8.00 11.48 -9.69
C ASN A 111 -6.71 11.40 -10.52
N LEU A 112 -5.74 10.59 -10.08
CA LEU A 112 -4.64 10.21 -10.94
C LEU A 112 -5.18 9.45 -12.16
N THR A 113 -4.47 9.56 -13.27
CA THR A 113 -4.71 8.68 -14.42
C THR A 113 -4.55 7.23 -13.98
N TYR A 114 -5.31 6.32 -14.59
CA TYR A 114 -5.05 4.91 -14.34
C TYR A 114 -3.75 4.50 -15.06
N GLY A 115 -2.66 4.48 -14.31
CA GLY A 115 -1.32 4.17 -14.79
C GLY A 115 -0.42 3.75 -13.63
N GLU A 116 0.81 3.40 -13.96
CA GLU A 116 1.87 3.11 -12.98
C GLU A 116 2.36 4.42 -12.36
N HIS A 117 2.55 4.39 -11.04
CA HIS A 117 2.99 5.52 -10.24
C HIS A 117 4.13 5.10 -9.32
N GLU A 118 5.11 5.98 -9.16
CA GLU A 118 6.25 5.82 -8.25
C GLU A 118 6.14 6.84 -7.12
N LEU A 119 6.06 6.34 -5.89
CA LEU A 119 6.03 7.14 -4.67
C LEU A 119 7.34 6.99 -3.89
N ILE A 120 7.89 8.11 -3.42
CA ILE A 120 8.92 8.15 -2.39
C ILE A 120 8.51 9.12 -1.28
N LEU A 121 8.53 8.66 -0.03
CA LEU A 121 8.41 9.48 1.18
C LEU A 121 9.79 9.57 1.85
N ARG A 122 10.29 10.79 2.09
CA ARG A 122 11.66 11.05 2.54
C ARG A 122 11.69 11.97 3.76
N ASN A 123 12.46 11.61 4.78
CA ASN A 123 12.68 12.46 5.95
C ASN A 123 13.62 13.63 5.63
N LEU A 124 13.18 14.87 5.86
CA LEU A 124 14.04 16.06 5.72
C LEU A 124 14.60 16.55 7.07
N GLY A 125 14.16 15.96 8.18
CA GLY A 125 14.52 16.40 9.53
C GLY A 125 13.86 17.72 9.92
N ALA A 126 14.45 18.40 10.90
CA ALA A 126 13.94 19.68 11.39
C ALA A 126 14.27 20.82 10.42
N LEU A 127 13.25 21.49 9.88
CA LEU A 127 13.42 22.70 9.07
C LEU A 127 12.93 23.93 9.84
N SER A 128 13.87 24.83 10.18
CA SER A 128 13.55 26.08 10.88
C SER A 128 12.55 26.96 10.13
N SER A 129 12.54 26.91 8.79
CA SER A 129 11.56 27.62 7.95
C SER A 129 10.12 27.15 8.12
N ASN A 130 9.93 25.90 8.55
CA ASN A 130 8.62 25.28 8.76
C ASN A 130 8.19 25.32 10.23
N GLY A 131 9.05 25.82 11.13
CA GLY A 131 8.75 25.94 12.55
C GLY A 131 8.81 24.61 13.30
N ASP A 132 9.59 23.64 12.81
CA ASP A 132 9.65 22.27 13.35
C ASP A 132 10.31 22.17 14.74
N GLY A 133 10.78 23.28 15.32
CA GLY A 133 11.60 23.26 16.52
C GLY A 133 12.82 22.34 16.35
N ASP A 134 12.96 21.36 17.25
CA ASP A 134 13.99 20.31 17.17
C ASP A 134 13.42 18.96 16.65
N GLY A 135 12.15 18.95 16.20
CA GLY A 135 11.47 17.76 15.68
C GLY A 135 12.10 17.33 14.35
N SER A 136 12.71 16.14 14.33
CA SER A 136 13.50 15.63 13.20
C SER A 136 13.10 14.24 12.73
N SER A 137 12.06 13.67 13.35
CA SER A 137 11.60 12.33 13.04
C SER A 137 10.55 12.33 11.92
N LEU A 138 10.49 11.22 11.20
CA LEU A 138 9.39 10.81 10.34
C LEU A 138 8.92 9.43 10.81
N LEU A 139 7.61 9.23 10.89
CA LEU A 139 7.00 7.92 11.15
C LEU A 139 6.04 7.60 10.01
N PHE A 140 6.29 6.47 9.36
CA PHE A 140 5.38 5.82 8.43
C PHE A 140 4.62 4.72 9.18
N ASP A 141 3.30 4.74 9.07
CA ASP A 141 2.38 3.79 9.72
C ASP A 141 1.76 2.89 8.66
N PHE A 142 1.01 3.47 7.73
CA PHE A 142 0.46 2.73 6.60
C PHE A 142 0.14 3.67 5.45
N LEU A 143 -0.14 3.10 4.29
CA LEU A 143 -0.78 3.81 3.19
C LEU A 143 -2.04 3.09 2.72
N ARG A 144 -2.91 3.84 2.07
CA ARG A 144 -4.07 3.31 1.35
C ARG A 144 -4.01 3.77 -0.08
N PHE A 145 -4.09 2.84 -1.02
CA PHE A 145 -4.19 3.17 -2.43
C PHE A 145 -5.41 2.51 -3.03
N THR A 146 -5.91 3.10 -4.10
CA THR A 146 -7.07 2.57 -4.81
C THR A 146 -6.59 1.72 -5.96
N VAL A 147 -6.96 0.44 -5.98
CA VAL A 147 -6.89 -0.38 -7.19
C VAL A 147 -8.17 -0.24 -7.99
N GLN A 148 -8.05 -0.57 -9.26
CA GLN A 148 -9.19 -0.63 -10.16
C GLN A 148 -9.46 -2.08 -10.54
N LEU A 149 -10.68 -2.52 -10.30
CA LEU A 149 -11.17 -3.82 -10.75
C LEU A 149 -11.82 -3.67 -12.12
N ALA A 150 -11.89 -4.78 -12.85
CA ALA A 150 -12.39 -4.85 -14.21
C ALA A 150 -13.75 -5.56 -14.37
N PRO A 151 -14.83 -5.33 -13.59
CA PRO A 151 -16.12 -5.92 -13.90
C PRO A 151 -16.81 -5.23 -15.08
N SER A 152 -17.50 -6.00 -15.93
CA SER A 152 -18.21 -5.46 -17.09
C SER A 152 -19.56 -4.81 -16.74
N GLY A 153 -19.98 -3.89 -17.63
CA GLY A 153 -21.30 -3.25 -17.57
C GLY A 153 -21.49 -2.29 -16.41
N CYS A 154 -20.42 -1.64 -15.95
CA CYS A 154 -20.47 -0.60 -14.94
C CYS A 154 -20.96 0.74 -15.53
N VAL A 155 -21.97 1.31 -14.89
CA VAL A 155 -22.52 2.63 -15.22
C VAL A 155 -22.69 3.45 -13.94
N THR A 156 -22.34 4.73 -14.00
CA THR A 156 -22.71 5.69 -12.97
C THR A 156 -24.02 6.34 -13.30
N MET A 157 -24.98 6.19 -12.39
CA MET A 157 -26.29 6.80 -12.47
C MET A 157 -26.41 7.85 -11.37
N LEU A 158 -27.01 8.99 -11.70
CA LEU A 158 -27.40 9.96 -10.69
C LEU A 158 -28.64 9.43 -9.98
N SER A 159 -28.52 9.18 -8.67
CA SER A 159 -29.65 8.76 -7.86
C SER A 159 -30.63 9.91 -7.65
N VAL A 160 -31.84 9.59 -7.20
CA VAL A 160 -32.87 10.58 -6.86
C VAL A 160 -32.46 11.53 -5.73
N ILE A 161 -31.42 11.18 -4.96
CA ILE A 161 -30.87 12.01 -3.87
C ILE A 161 -29.59 12.75 -4.28
N LEU A 162 -29.31 12.85 -5.60
CA LEU A 162 -28.11 13.49 -6.17
C LEU A 162 -26.78 12.83 -5.74
N GLU A 163 -26.84 11.55 -5.35
CA GLU A 163 -25.64 10.75 -5.13
C GLU A 163 -25.31 9.96 -6.40
N LEU A 164 -24.04 9.89 -6.77
CA LEU A 164 -23.60 9.03 -7.86
C LEU A 164 -23.58 7.58 -7.37
N ILE A 165 -24.42 6.74 -7.96
CA ILE A 165 -24.43 5.30 -7.69
C ILE A 165 -23.71 4.60 -8.84
N LEU A 166 -22.66 3.86 -8.51
CA LEU A 166 -22.04 2.91 -9.41
C LEU A 166 -22.85 1.60 -9.37
N SER A 167 -23.34 1.17 -10.53
CA SER A 167 -23.99 -0.13 -10.68
C SER A 167 -23.31 -0.89 -11.81
N CYS A 168 -22.95 -2.14 -11.54
CA CYS A 168 -22.34 -3.03 -12.52
C CYS A 168 -23.24 -4.24 -12.75
N SER A 169 -23.32 -4.72 -13.98
CA SER A 169 -24.01 -5.98 -14.29
C SER A 169 -23.21 -7.21 -13.84
N ALA A 170 -21.88 -7.10 -13.82
CA ALA A 170 -21.01 -8.16 -13.30
C ALA A 170 -20.88 -8.06 -11.77
N SER A 171 -20.96 -9.21 -11.10
CA SER A 171 -20.64 -9.35 -9.68
C SER A 171 -19.15 -9.56 -9.50
N VAL A 172 -18.62 -9.21 -8.33
CA VAL A 172 -17.22 -9.49 -7.94
C VAL A 172 -17.23 -10.35 -6.69
N SER A 173 -16.39 -11.37 -6.65
CA SER A 173 -16.21 -12.25 -5.48
C SER A 173 -14.73 -12.50 -5.21
N ASN A 174 -14.39 -12.74 -3.94
CA ASN A 174 -13.05 -13.17 -3.56
C ASN A 174 -12.98 -14.68 -3.35
N THR A 175 -11.83 -15.27 -3.67
CA THR A 175 -11.49 -16.66 -3.36
C THR A 175 -10.10 -16.70 -2.74
N THR A 176 -9.96 -17.42 -1.64
CA THR A 176 -8.67 -17.63 -0.99
C THR A 176 -8.14 -19.00 -1.37
N ILE A 177 -6.91 -19.04 -1.88
CA ILE A 177 -6.09 -20.22 -2.13
C ILE A 177 -5.13 -20.32 -0.95
N GLN A 178 -5.16 -21.44 -0.25
CA GLN A 178 -4.23 -21.72 0.85
C GLN A 178 -2.91 -22.27 0.31
N GLU A 179 -1.85 -22.20 1.09
CA GLU A 179 -0.52 -22.70 0.76
C GLU A 179 -0.50 -24.20 0.42
N ASP A 180 -1.47 -24.98 0.90
CA ASP A 180 -1.58 -26.42 0.64
C ASP A 180 -2.52 -26.76 -0.54
N ASP A 181 -3.04 -25.75 -1.23
CA ASP A 181 -3.96 -25.95 -2.36
C ASP A 181 -3.25 -26.65 -3.54
N SER A 182 -3.93 -27.66 -4.09
CA SER A 182 -3.40 -28.49 -5.19
C SER A 182 -3.13 -27.75 -6.52
N SER A 183 -3.63 -26.53 -6.68
CA SER A 183 -3.31 -25.65 -7.82
C SER A 183 -1.89 -25.07 -7.75
N LEU A 184 -1.29 -25.04 -6.55
CA LEU A 184 0.06 -24.55 -6.33
C LEU A 184 1.09 -25.62 -6.71
N THR A 185 2.08 -25.23 -7.52
CA THR A 185 3.22 -26.08 -7.89
C THR A 185 4.49 -25.55 -7.27
N TYR A 186 5.06 -26.33 -6.35
CA TYR A 186 6.31 -26.03 -5.66
C TYR A 186 7.50 -26.74 -6.34
N THR A 187 8.61 -26.03 -6.50
CA THR A 187 9.90 -26.60 -6.93
C THR A 187 11.00 -26.22 -5.95
N GLY A 188 12.00 -27.10 -5.80
CA GLY A 188 12.99 -26.99 -4.72
C GLY A 188 12.54 -27.70 -3.45
N THR A 189 13.15 -27.35 -2.31
CA THR A 189 12.80 -27.91 -0.99
C THR A 189 11.93 -26.92 -0.24
N TRP A 190 10.75 -27.38 0.16
CA TRP A 190 9.79 -26.60 0.95
C TRP A 190 9.46 -27.35 2.24
N GLY A 191 9.34 -26.61 3.33
CA GLY A 191 8.79 -27.05 4.59
C GLY A 191 7.39 -26.44 4.80
N SER A 192 6.77 -26.83 5.90
CA SER A 192 5.48 -26.28 6.32
C SER A 192 5.53 -25.90 7.80
N ASN A 193 4.85 -24.82 8.17
CA ASN A 193 4.62 -24.43 9.55
C ASN A 193 3.12 -24.37 9.85
N THR A 194 2.74 -24.38 11.12
CA THR A 194 1.34 -24.18 11.54
C THR A 194 1.24 -23.17 12.66
N SER A 195 0.27 -22.26 12.53
CA SER A 195 -0.01 -21.21 13.51
C SER A 195 -1.44 -20.75 13.36
N GLY A 196 -2.06 -20.30 14.45
CA GLY A 196 -3.36 -19.64 14.39
C GLY A 196 -3.33 -18.27 13.72
N ASN A 197 -2.13 -17.73 13.46
CA ASN A 197 -1.95 -16.45 12.77
C ASN A 197 -2.07 -16.57 11.25
N PHE A 198 -1.85 -17.77 10.69
CA PHE A 198 -1.91 -17.97 9.25
C PHE A 198 -3.34 -18.23 8.77
N SER A 199 -3.67 -17.76 7.57
CA SER A 199 -4.90 -18.16 6.89
C SER A 199 -4.93 -19.69 6.75
N GLY A 200 -6.09 -20.31 6.99
CA GLY A 200 -6.19 -21.77 6.96
C GLY A 200 -5.43 -22.53 8.06
N GLY A 201 -4.53 -21.86 8.80
CA GLY A 201 -3.75 -22.40 9.91
C GLY A 201 -2.35 -22.90 9.56
N GLY A 202 -1.87 -22.71 8.32
CA GLY A 202 -0.57 -23.17 7.86
C GLY A 202 0.18 -22.16 7.00
N SER A 203 1.49 -22.36 6.88
CA SER A 203 2.36 -21.67 5.92
C SER A 203 3.29 -22.67 5.24
N SER A 204 3.71 -22.38 4.02
CA SER A 204 4.75 -23.12 3.30
C SER A 204 5.97 -22.24 3.15
N TYR A 205 7.13 -22.75 3.56
CA TYR A 205 8.36 -21.96 3.56
C TYR A 205 9.50 -22.64 2.83
N THR A 206 10.44 -21.83 2.34
CA THR A 206 11.68 -22.33 1.76
C THR A 206 12.85 -21.42 2.09
N ASN A 207 14.02 -22.03 2.29
CA ASN A 207 15.31 -21.35 2.32
C ASN A 207 16.24 -21.82 1.17
N GLY A 208 15.68 -22.57 0.22
CA GLY A 208 16.40 -23.05 -0.95
C GLY A 208 16.52 -21.93 -1.99
N ASP A 209 17.75 -21.64 -2.41
CA ASP A 209 17.99 -20.68 -3.49
C ASP A 209 17.34 -21.15 -4.80
N ASN A 210 16.59 -20.27 -5.46
CA ASN A 210 15.79 -20.54 -6.65
C ASN A 210 14.64 -21.54 -6.44
N ALA A 211 14.25 -21.85 -5.20
CA ALA A 211 13.00 -22.56 -4.94
C ALA A 211 11.82 -21.69 -5.37
N THR A 212 10.79 -22.30 -5.97
CA THR A 212 9.67 -21.56 -6.55
C THR A 212 8.33 -22.10 -6.10
N VAL A 213 7.33 -21.22 -6.04
CA VAL A 213 5.92 -21.56 -6.08
C VAL A 213 5.30 -20.91 -7.31
N SER A 214 4.49 -21.65 -8.05
CA SER A 214 3.80 -21.11 -9.23
C SER A 214 2.39 -21.67 -9.33
N PHE A 215 1.46 -20.86 -9.84
CA PHE A 215 0.09 -21.31 -10.08
C PHE A 215 -0.57 -20.54 -11.23
N PRO A 216 -1.36 -21.23 -12.06
CA PRO A 216 -2.27 -20.57 -12.99
C PRO A 216 -3.52 -20.08 -12.25
N PHE A 217 -4.08 -18.95 -12.65
CA PHE A 217 -5.31 -18.43 -12.07
C PHE A 217 -6.14 -17.60 -13.04
N ASN A 218 -7.44 -17.53 -12.76
CA ASN A 218 -8.35 -16.60 -13.42
C ASN A 218 -8.84 -15.59 -12.39
N GLY A 219 -8.52 -14.33 -12.57
CA GLY A 219 -8.93 -13.27 -11.66
C GLY A 219 -8.52 -11.90 -12.18
N SER A 220 -9.24 -10.87 -11.77
CA SER A 220 -8.91 -9.48 -12.09
C SER A 220 -7.93 -8.86 -11.08
N ALA A 221 -7.78 -9.46 -9.89
CA ALA A 221 -6.72 -9.11 -8.96
C ALA A 221 -6.19 -10.35 -8.23
N VAL A 222 -4.93 -10.27 -7.84
CA VAL A 222 -4.22 -11.27 -7.02
C VAL A 222 -3.51 -10.53 -5.90
N TYR A 223 -3.61 -11.06 -4.68
CA TYR A 223 -2.90 -10.60 -3.49
C TYR A 223 -2.22 -11.81 -2.88
N VAL A 224 -0.92 -11.71 -2.60
CA VAL A 224 -0.13 -12.79 -1.99
C VAL A 224 0.24 -12.35 -0.59
N PHE A 225 0.06 -13.24 0.38
CA PHE A 225 0.35 -13.01 1.78
C PHE A 225 1.38 -14.02 2.29
N GLY A 226 2.20 -13.55 3.23
CA GLY A 226 3.19 -14.34 3.98
C GLY A 226 3.59 -13.58 5.25
N ASP A 227 4.56 -14.07 6.00
CA ASP A 227 5.17 -13.30 7.10
C ASP A 227 6.40 -12.50 6.63
N LYS A 228 6.88 -11.64 7.53
CA LYS A 228 8.16 -10.95 7.38
C LYS A 228 8.98 -11.12 8.64
N LYS A 229 10.25 -11.41 8.44
CA LYS A 229 11.22 -11.61 9.53
C LYS A 229 12.64 -11.39 9.00
N ASN A 230 13.59 -11.04 9.87
CA ASN A 230 14.97 -10.75 9.44
C ASN A 230 15.78 -11.97 8.97
N ASP A 231 15.26 -13.20 9.09
CA ASP A 231 15.84 -14.39 8.43
C ASP A 231 15.33 -14.58 6.99
N HIS A 232 14.39 -13.74 6.54
CA HIS A 232 13.94 -13.68 5.16
C HIS A 232 14.91 -12.86 4.30
N GLY A 233 14.63 -12.77 3.00
CA GLY A 233 15.43 -11.98 2.07
C GLY A 233 14.67 -11.63 0.81
N LEU A 234 15.43 -11.44 -0.27
CA LEU A 234 14.85 -11.06 -1.54
C LEU A 234 14.10 -12.22 -2.18
N TYR A 235 13.00 -11.90 -2.85
CA TYR A 235 12.28 -12.82 -3.71
C TYR A 235 11.84 -12.13 -4.99
N GLY A 236 11.82 -12.90 -6.06
CA GLY A 236 11.39 -12.47 -7.38
C GLY A 236 9.95 -12.89 -7.64
N VAL A 237 9.15 -12.00 -8.20
CA VAL A 237 7.78 -12.29 -8.65
C VAL A 237 7.67 -12.01 -10.14
N VAL A 238 7.15 -12.99 -10.88
CA VAL A 238 6.81 -12.86 -12.30
C VAL A 238 5.32 -13.14 -12.45
N LEU A 239 4.59 -12.13 -12.92
CA LEU A 239 3.21 -12.27 -13.37
C LEU A 239 3.21 -12.41 -14.91
N ASP A 240 2.56 -13.46 -15.39
CA ASP A 240 2.51 -13.87 -16.80
C ASP A 240 3.91 -13.95 -17.43
N ASN A 241 4.13 -13.22 -18.52
CA ASN A 241 5.43 -13.07 -19.17
C ASN A 241 6.03 -11.67 -18.90
N GLY A 242 5.64 -11.05 -17.77
CA GLY A 242 6.11 -9.74 -17.35
C GLY A 242 7.57 -9.74 -16.93
N THR A 243 8.07 -8.54 -16.61
CA THR A 243 9.40 -8.39 -16.02
C THR A 243 9.37 -8.86 -14.57
N GLU A 244 10.43 -9.54 -14.14
CA GLU A 244 10.59 -9.95 -12.74
C GLU A 244 10.69 -8.72 -11.84
N GLN A 245 9.83 -8.70 -10.82
CA GLN A 245 9.82 -7.69 -9.76
C GLN A 245 10.49 -8.26 -8.52
N ILE A 246 11.35 -7.47 -7.87
CA ILE A 246 12.09 -7.89 -6.69
C ILE A 246 11.48 -7.22 -5.46
N PHE A 247 11.18 -8.04 -4.46
CA PHE A 247 10.65 -7.60 -3.17
C PHE A 247 11.53 -8.12 -2.03
N ASP A 248 11.35 -7.58 -0.83
CA ASP A 248 12.16 -7.89 0.34
C ASP A 248 11.29 -8.34 1.52
N GLY A 249 11.53 -9.57 2.00
CA GLY A 249 10.88 -10.18 3.16
C GLY A 249 11.47 -9.78 4.53
N ILE A 250 12.54 -8.98 4.57
CA ILE A 250 13.21 -8.58 5.81
C ILE A 250 12.34 -7.61 6.62
N SER A 251 12.02 -7.95 7.87
CA SER A 251 11.15 -7.15 8.73
C SER A 251 11.76 -5.81 9.16
N GLY A 252 13.09 -5.69 9.15
CA GLY A 252 13.79 -4.46 9.51
C GLY A 252 13.93 -4.23 11.00
N CYS A 253 13.52 -5.20 11.82
CA CYS A 253 13.58 -5.06 13.27
C CYS A 253 15.03 -4.97 13.74
N GLY A 254 15.34 -4.00 14.60
CA GLY A 254 16.68 -3.76 15.10
C GLY A 254 16.91 -4.25 16.53
N GLY A 255 18.15 -4.18 16.99
CA GLY A 255 18.49 -4.35 18.40
C GLY A 255 18.25 -5.76 18.96
N ALA A 256 17.72 -5.83 20.19
CA ALA A 256 17.63 -7.07 20.97
C ALA A 256 16.67 -8.12 20.39
N PHE A 257 15.67 -7.68 19.62
CA PHE A 257 14.64 -8.53 19.01
C PHE A 257 14.82 -8.69 17.49
N GLY A 258 15.95 -8.23 16.94
CA GLY A 258 16.15 -8.23 15.48
C GLY A 258 15.96 -9.60 14.84
N GLN A 259 16.40 -10.70 15.45
CA GLN A 259 16.25 -12.04 14.87
C GLN A 259 14.91 -12.73 15.19
N THR A 260 14.12 -12.20 16.12
CA THR A 260 12.88 -12.85 16.61
C THR A 260 11.62 -12.13 16.15
N CYS A 261 11.75 -10.87 15.76
CA CYS A 261 10.67 -10.01 15.35
C CYS A 261 10.02 -10.45 14.04
N GLU A 262 8.79 -10.91 14.18
CA GLU A 262 7.92 -11.39 13.12
C GLU A 262 6.58 -10.71 13.30
N GLN A 263 6.07 -10.08 12.23
CA GLN A 263 4.73 -9.51 12.25
C GLN A 263 3.73 -10.65 12.39
N GLN A 264 2.97 -10.67 13.48
CA GLN A 264 2.06 -11.76 13.83
C GLN A 264 0.76 -11.76 12.99
N GLN A 265 0.71 -10.93 11.95
CA GLN A 265 -0.40 -10.80 11.01
C GLN A 265 0.15 -10.97 9.59
N PRO A 266 -0.62 -11.55 8.65
CA PRO A 266 -0.18 -11.72 7.27
C PRO A 266 0.17 -10.38 6.64
N THR A 267 1.35 -10.33 6.03
CA THR A 267 1.88 -9.18 5.32
C THR A 267 1.64 -9.34 3.82
N LEU A 268 1.33 -8.24 3.14
CA LEU A 268 1.17 -8.22 1.68
C LEU A 268 2.55 -8.37 1.02
N ALA A 269 2.80 -9.55 0.47
CA ALA A 269 4.02 -9.88 -0.26
C ALA A 269 3.99 -9.33 -1.69
N TYR A 270 2.83 -9.45 -2.36
CA TYR A 270 2.66 -9.01 -3.73
C TYR A 270 1.20 -8.69 -4.03
N PHE A 271 0.95 -7.77 -4.96
CA PHE A 271 -0.37 -7.59 -5.53
C PHE A 271 -0.31 -7.24 -7.02
N ALA A 272 -1.37 -7.58 -7.74
CA ALA A 272 -1.69 -7.02 -9.05
C ALA A 272 -3.21 -6.88 -9.20
N SER A 273 -3.66 -5.95 -10.04
CA SER A 273 -5.09 -5.67 -10.25
C SER A 273 -5.38 -5.28 -11.70
N ASN A 274 -6.67 -5.15 -12.03
CA ASN A 274 -7.17 -4.87 -13.38
C ASN A 274 -6.67 -5.88 -14.44
N LEU A 275 -6.43 -7.11 -14.02
CA LEU A 275 -5.99 -8.19 -14.91
C LEU A 275 -7.12 -8.57 -15.88
N ALA A 276 -6.71 -8.99 -17.07
CA ALA A 276 -7.63 -9.27 -18.16
C ALA A 276 -8.43 -10.55 -17.97
N GLU A 277 -9.46 -10.77 -18.79
CA GLU A 277 -10.03 -12.12 -18.86
C GLU A 277 -9.03 -13.06 -19.49
N GLY A 278 -8.76 -14.17 -18.81
CA GLY A 278 -7.83 -15.18 -19.28
C GLY A 278 -7.19 -15.92 -18.12
N GLU A 279 -6.44 -16.95 -18.48
CA GLU A 279 -5.55 -17.61 -17.55
C GLU A 279 -4.27 -16.78 -17.41
N HIS A 280 -4.02 -16.34 -16.19
CA HIS A 280 -2.79 -15.72 -15.75
C HIS A 280 -1.89 -16.75 -15.07
N SER A 281 -0.61 -16.47 -14.97
CA SER A 281 0.34 -17.29 -14.21
C SER A 281 1.14 -16.42 -13.25
N LEU A 282 1.16 -16.76 -11.97
CA LEU A 282 2.09 -16.15 -11.01
C LEU A 282 3.20 -17.14 -10.69
N LYS A 283 4.44 -16.67 -10.68
CA LYS A 283 5.60 -17.40 -10.21
C LYS A 283 6.35 -16.55 -9.20
N ILE A 284 6.63 -17.12 -8.04
CA ILE A 284 7.46 -16.53 -6.99
C ILE A 284 8.71 -17.39 -6.82
N THR A 285 9.86 -16.75 -6.71
CA THR A 285 11.17 -17.40 -6.60
C THR A 285 11.89 -16.85 -5.37
N ASN A 286 12.26 -17.71 -4.42
CA ASN A 286 13.13 -17.31 -3.33
C ASN A 286 14.56 -17.08 -3.86
N MET A 287 15.13 -15.90 -3.61
CA MET A 287 16.49 -15.53 -3.99
C MET A 287 17.41 -15.63 -2.76
N ALA A 288 17.44 -16.83 -2.17
CA ALA A 288 18.07 -17.10 -0.88
C ALA A 288 19.57 -16.79 -0.84
N GLY A 289 20.23 -16.82 -2.00
CA GLY A 289 21.66 -16.56 -2.16
C GLY A 289 22.53 -17.44 -1.25
N VAL A 290 23.68 -16.91 -0.83
CA VAL A 290 24.63 -17.64 0.03
C VAL A 290 24.18 -17.77 1.49
N ASN A 291 23.24 -16.94 1.93
CA ASN A 291 22.80 -16.88 3.32
C ASN A 291 21.54 -17.73 3.59
N GLN A 292 21.01 -18.42 2.56
CA GLN A 292 19.82 -19.27 2.68
C GLN A 292 18.66 -18.53 3.38
N SER A 293 18.38 -17.30 2.91
CA SER A 293 17.27 -16.52 3.45
C SER A 293 15.92 -17.17 3.12
N TYR A 294 14.94 -16.94 3.97
CA TYR A 294 13.63 -17.56 3.89
C TYR A 294 12.65 -16.75 3.02
N PHE A 295 11.69 -17.46 2.48
CA PHE A 295 10.43 -16.94 1.97
C PHE A 295 9.31 -17.88 2.41
N ASP A 296 8.22 -17.30 2.87
CA ASP A 296 7.04 -17.98 3.36
C ASP A 296 5.81 -17.55 2.54
N LEU A 297 4.98 -18.52 2.19
CA LEU A 297 3.65 -18.33 1.63
C LEU A 297 2.61 -18.76 2.66
N ASP A 298 1.73 -17.83 3.03
CA ASP A 298 0.52 -18.10 3.81
C ASP A 298 -0.64 -18.38 2.85
N SER A 299 -1.07 -17.38 2.09
CA SER A 299 -2.25 -17.52 1.25
C SER A 299 -2.26 -16.54 0.09
N ILE A 300 -3.10 -16.84 -0.89
CA ILE A 300 -3.34 -16.00 -2.05
C ILE A 300 -4.82 -15.68 -2.11
N VAL A 301 -5.17 -14.40 -2.28
CA VAL A 301 -6.54 -13.97 -2.51
C VAL A 301 -6.71 -13.53 -3.96
N LEU A 302 -7.66 -14.13 -4.64
CA LEU A 302 -8.07 -13.76 -6.00
C LEU A 302 -9.39 -12.99 -5.95
N THR A 303 -9.47 -11.90 -6.70
CA THR A 303 -10.72 -11.16 -6.94
C THR A 303 -11.22 -11.48 -8.34
N ILE A 304 -12.38 -12.11 -8.43
CA ILE A 304 -12.91 -12.69 -9.67
C ILE A 304 -14.23 -12.00 -10.03
N PRO A 305 -14.29 -11.23 -11.12
CA PRO A 305 -15.54 -10.72 -11.66
C PRO A 305 -16.29 -11.81 -12.45
N SER A 306 -17.63 -11.78 -12.47
CA SER A 306 -18.44 -12.69 -13.29
C SER A 306 -18.38 -12.39 -14.79
N SER A 307 -17.87 -11.22 -15.16
CA SER A 307 -17.52 -10.83 -16.53
C SER A 307 -16.54 -9.66 -16.48
N TYR A 308 -15.56 -9.66 -17.38
CA TYR A 308 -14.42 -8.75 -17.35
C TYR A 308 -14.59 -7.56 -18.33
N ALA A 309 -14.06 -6.40 -17.95
CA ALA A 309 -13.87 -5.21 -18.76
C ALA A 309 -12.61 -4.46 -18.30
N PRO A 310 -11.41 -5.00 -18.59
CA PRO A 310 -10.14 -4.46 -18.10
C PRO A 310 -9.87 -3.09 -18.69
N ARG A 311 -9.32 -2.19 -17.86
CA ARG A 311 -8.91 -0.88 -18.34
C ARG A 311 -7.56 -0.89 -19.03
N THR A 312 -7.44 -0.04 -20.02
CA THR A 312 -6.16 0.25 -20.66
C THR A 312 -5.32 1.12 -19.72
N LEU A 313 -4.11 0.66 -19.43
CA LEU A 313 -3.10 1.47 -18.75
C LEU A 313 -2.78 2.69 -19.63
N MET A 314 -2.86 3.89 -19.05
CA MET A 314 -2.40 5.10 -19.72
C MET A 314 -0.94 5.33 -19.37
N ASN A 315 -0.03 5.19 -20.33
CA ASN A 315 1.37 5.57 -20.16
C ASN A 315 1.45 7.11 -20.09
N GLY A 316 2.17 7.64 -19.09
CA GLY A 316 2.27 9.08 -18.75
C GLY A 316 2.90 10.01 -19.81
N SER A 317 2.79 9.71 -21.10
CA SER A 317 3.34 10.53 -22.20
C SER A 317 2.29 11.21 -23.09
N ASP A 318 0.99 10.88 -22.96
CA ASP A 318 -0.05 11.52 -23.76
C ASP A 318 -0.81 12.60 -22.98
N SER A 319 -0.15 13.73 -22.76
CA SER A 319 -0.81 15.01 -22.42
C SER A 319 -0.46 16.10 -23.45
N SER A 320 -0.82 15.87 -24.72
CA SER A 320 -0.93 16.95 -25.71
C SER A 320 -2.40 17.25 -26.02
N GLY A 321 -3.11 17.78 -25.01
CA GLY A 321 -4.45 18.35 -25.17
C GLY A 321 -4.37 19.79 -25.70
N SER A 322 -4.52 19.91 -27.02
CA SER A 322 -4.54 21.14 -27.82
C SER A 322 -5.18 22.37 -27.16
N ALA A 323 -4.45 23.49 -27.19
CA ALA A 323 -4.91 24.82 -26.83
C ALA A 323 -6.15 25.23 -27.64
N GLY A 324 -7.28 25.42 -26.96
CA GLY A 324 -8.48 26.07 -27.48
C GLY A 324 -8.45 27.56 -27.16
N ASN A 325 -8.04 28.36 -28.13
CA ASN A 325 -8.06 29.82 -28.10
C ASN A 325 -9.49 30.37 -28.04
N SER A 326 -9.82 31.19 -27.04
CA SER A 326 -10.86 32.21 -27.17
C SER A 326 -10.53 33.48 -26.36
N THR A 327 -10.46 34.58 -27.10
CA THR A 327 -10.15 35.95 -26.68
C THR A 327 -11.37 36.73 -26.22
N SER A 328 -11.21 37.55 -25.18
CA SER A 328 -11.69 38.96 -24.98
C SER A 328 -11.73 39.26 -23.47
N GLY A 329 -11.34 40.41 -22.90
CA GLY A 329 -10.76 41.66 -23.39
C GLY A 329 -10.53 42.60 -22.19
N SER A 330 -9.36 43.23 -22.15
CA SER A 330 -8.99 44.56 -21.61
C SER A 330 -9.49 45.08 -20.24
N GLY A 331 -8.52 45.42 -19.36
CA GLY A 331 -8.66 46.39 -18.27
C GLY A 331 -7.36 46.55 -17.46
N SER A 332 -6.70 47.71 -17.58
CA SER A 332 -5.38 48.08 -17.06
C SER A 332 -5.33 48.47 -15.56
N GLY A 333 -4.19 48.24 -14.88
CA GLY A 333 -3.70 49.14 -13.81
C GLY A 333 -3.00 48.52 -12.59
N SER A 334 -1.66 48.69 -12.53
CA SER A 334 -0.81 49.01 -11.35
C SER A 334 -0.70 48.11 -10.09
N SER A 335 0.54 47.65 -9.87
CA SER A 335 1.33 47.42 -8.63
C SER A 335 0.68 47.56 -7.24
N SER A 336 0.83 46.54 -6.37
CA SER A 336 1.71 46.53 -5.16
C SER A 336 1.36 45.41 -4.15
N SER A 337 2.42 44.89 -3.49
CA SER A 337 2.50 44.34 -2.12
C SER A 337 1.69 43.10 -1.69
N SER A 338 2.47 42.08 -1.31
CA SER A 338 2.32 41.14 -0.19
C SER A 338 1.15 41.33 0.79
N THR A 339 0.36 40.27 0.99
CA THR A 339 -0.07 39.77 2.31
C THR A 339 -0.51 38.32 2.18
N ASN A 340 0.14 37.42 2.92
CA ASN A 340 -0.38 36.09 3.25
C ASN A 340 -1.66 36.27 4.09
N ALA A 341 -2.78 35.75 3.60
CA ALA A 341 -4.00 35.61 4.38
C ALA A 341 -4.35 34.12 4.46
N ALA A 342 -4.28 33.59 5.68
CA ALA A 342 -4.72 32.26 6.03
C ALA A 342 -6.18 32.04 5.61
N LEU A 343 -6.41 31.04 4.76
CA LEU A 343 -7.74 30.50 4.53
C LEU A 343 -7.97 29.39 5.54
N THR A 344 -8.74 29.74 6.57
CA THR A 344 -9.35 28.81 7.52
C THR A 344 -10.31 27.88 6.76
N SER A 345 -9.89 26.65 6.49
CA SER A 345 -10.82 25.58 6.09
C SER A 345 -11.45 24.98 7.34
N GLN A 346 -12.72 25.32 7.57
CA GLN A 346 -13.59 24.57 8.48
C GLN A 346 -13.69 23.10 8.01
N PRO A 347 -13.83 22.13 8.93
CA PRO A 347 -13.94 20.73 8.56
C PRO A 347 -15.26 20.51 7.79
N MET A 348 -15.17 20.22 6.49
CA MET A 348 -16.31 19.66 5.78
C MET A 348 -16.53 18.24 6.28
N SER A 349 -17.55 18.08 7.11
CA SER A 349 -18.15 16.78 7.42
C SER A 349 -18.74 16.23 6.12
N PHE A 350 -18.02 15.34 5.46
CA PHE A 350 -18.61 14.43 4.48
C PHE A 350 -19.13 13.22 5.24
N ALA A 351 -20.39 13.28 5.64
CA ALA A 351 -21.17 12.07 5.86
C ALA A 351 -21.42 11.44 4.48
N SER A 352 -20.46 10.67 3.97
CA SER A 352 -20.67 9.88 2.75
C SER A 352 -21.25 8.53 3.14
N THR A 353 -22.58 8.42 3.13
CA THR A 353 -23.31 7.16 3.10
C THR A 353 -23.22 6.53 1.71
N HIS A 354 -22.01 6.34 1.20
CA HIS A 354 -21.82 5.45 0.07
C HIS A 354 -21.63 4.06 0.67
N GLY A 355 -22.34 3.07 0.14
CA GLY A 355 -22.07 1.67 0.40
C GLY A 355 -20.67 1.33 -0.14
N PHE A 356 -19.64 1.79 0.57
CA PHE A 356 -18.34 1.18 0.56
C PHE A 356 -18.59 -0.23 1.07
N MET A 357 -18.40 -1.22 0.20
CA MET A 357 -18.05 -2.53 0.69
C MET A 357 -16.68 -2.34 1.35
N PHE A 358 -16.70 -1.96 2.63
CA PHE A 358 -15.53 -2.03 3.48
C PHE A 358 -15.21 -3.51 3.57
N ILE A 359 -14.25 -3.96 2.77
CA ILE A 359 -13.44 -5.08 3.20
C ILE A 359 -12.46 -4.46 4.18
N ILE A 360 -12.92 -4.33 5.43
CA ILE A 360 -12.02 -4.63 6.54
C ILE A 360 -11.55 -6.05 6.22
N PHE A 361 -10.25 -6.34 6.23
CA PHE A 361 -9.81 -7.69 6.54
C PHE A 361 -10.27 -7.96 7.98
N ALA A 362 -11.57 -8.14 8.16
CA ALA A 362 -12.16 -8.68 9.36
C ALA A 362 -11.81 -10.14 9.26
N MET A 363 -10.61 -10.48 9.70
CA MET A 363 -10.34 -11.83 10.14
C MET A 363 -11.45 -12.18 11.12
N VAL A 364 -12.31 -13.11 10.71
CA VAL A 364 -13.34 -13.67 11.56
C VAL A 364 -12.61 -14.49 12.61
N TRP A 365 -12.17 -13.84 13.70
CA TRP A 365 -11.79 -14.55 14.90
C TRP A 365 -13.08 -14.86 15.67
N LEU A 366 -13.66 -16.01 15.35
CA LEU A 366 -14.68 -16.65 16.18
C LEU A 366 -14.04 -17.03 17.51
N SER A 367 -14.28 -16.21 18.52
CA SER A 367 -14.10 -16.59 19.92
C SER A 367 -14.83 -17.92 20.21
N ARG A 368 -14.06 -18.98 20.49
CA ARG A 368 -14.55 -20.18 21.18
C ARG A 368 -13.48 -20.79 22.10
N ARG A 369 -13.18 -20.12 23.21
CA ARG A 369 -13.59 -20.47 24.59
C ARG A 369 -12.75 -19.72 25.60
#